data_AF-A0A385MUW3-F1
#
_entry.id   AF-A0A385MUW3-F1
#
_cell.length_a   1.000
_cell.length_b   1.000
_cell.length_c   1.000
_cell.angle_alpha   90.00
_cell.angle_beta   90.00
_cell.angle_gamma   90.00
#
_symmetry.space_group_name_H-M   'P 1'
#
loop_
_entity.id
_entity.type
_entity.pdbx_description
1 polymer ?
#
loop_
_entity_poly.entity_id
_entity_poly.type
_entity_poly.pdbx_seq_one_letter_code
_entity_poly.pdbx_strand_id
1 'polypeptide(L)'
;MFCIHSRLFLLPVSSNNRALMFCAIFQTQFQERFLLLSLHINPETLLCQRFRFILNMIAVIKMTRIDNLLRPAGIKLFLTGLFLLLSWQTSAVWYEARGQALIQGGDKIAAKAKATEEAIRQAMIFAGASVQSVQMLTNGLLQEDRLQISASGEVNNLELIDEKWHSDYVTVTIRADIFPQTASCSAADFQKTLVTTWFPIEHRAQAQDGQIHDLSEQAPRHLQQLFKARSELTSLAQIVPYTVRWNRANVLAQAPDLARQSRSQYILAATITDLSMLRPAHSSLAFWKSDDALRQFSLDVSLVDGMNGAVLMQKNYATEAVWEFDQFSQIDVSSYRFWQSEYGKAVNRLFTGVVEDIDDMLTCQPATGRVLAVRGDVLQVSIGRSHGIQPGDELTVYKTSQVRDPQGMTFLQYNLYPVKVRVTSASVDSATVEAVDGGILANIQPNDFVARR
;
A
#
# COMPACT_ATOMS: atom_id res chain seq x y z
N MET A 1 -49.12 0.81 -41.22
CA MET A 1 -50.46 0.19 -41.18
C MET A 1 -50.49 -0.70 -39.94
N PHE A 2 -51.13 -0.37 -38.81
CA PHE A 2 -51.84 0.84 -38.32
C PHE A 2 -51.08 1.37 -37.07
N CYS A 3 -51.09 2.62 -36.59
CA CYS A 3 -51.96 3.81 -36.66
C CYS A 3 -53.22 3.81 -35.77
N ILE A 4 -53.14 4.49 -34.62
CA ILE A 4 -54.19 5.12 -33.76
C ILE A 4 -53.37 5.85 -32.65
N HIS A 5 -53.31 7.19 -32.51
CA HIS A 5 -54.30 8.20 -32.07
C HIS A 5 -54.83 7.94 -30.64
N SER A 6 -54.92 8.89 -29.70
CA SER A 6 -55.04 10.37 -29.75
C SER A 6 -54.17 11.01 -28.63
N ARG A 7 -53.84 12.32 -28.51
CA ARG A 7 -54.65 13.58 -28.45
C ARG A 7 -55.78 13.49 -27.40
N LEU A 8 -56.07 14.46 -26.51
CA LEU A 8 -55.56 15.81 -26.20
C LEU A 8 -55.80 16.03 -24.66
N PHE A 9 -55.82 17.17 -23.93
CA PHE A 9 -55.81 18.61 -24.19
C PHE A 9 -55.48 19.43 -22.90
N LEU A 10 -55.35 20.76 -23.04
CA LEU A 10 -55.64 21.85 -22.08
C LEU A 10 -54.95 22.01 -20.70
N LEU A 11 -54.29 23.17 -20.58
CA LEU A 11 -54.01 24.01 -19.39
C LEU A 11 -55.33 24.70 -18.89
N PRO A 12 -55.41 25.55 -17.81
CA PRO A 12 -54.33 26.30 -17.12
C PRO A 12 -54.46 26.60 -15.59
N VAL A 13 -53.39 27.20 -15.02
CA VAL A 13 -53.32 28.31 -14.01
C VAL A 13 -54.27 28.33 -12.79
N SER A 14 -53.74 28.34 -11.54
CA SER A 14 -53.64 29.55 -10.68
C SER A 14 -53.16 29.32 -9.21
N SER A 15 -52.48 30.34 -8.64
CA SER A 15 -52.52 30.81 -7.24
C SER A 15 -52.07 29.96 -6.01
N ASN A 16 -50.96 30.40 -5.40
CA ASN A 16 -50.67 30.50 -3.94
C ASN A 16 -50.89 29.31 -2.96
N ASN A 17 -49.80 28.58 -2.74
CA ASN A 17 -49.00 28.63 -1.49
C ASN A 17 -49.73 28.66 -0.10
N ARG A 18 -49.93 27.47 0.50
CA ARG A 18 -49.68 27.08 1.91
C ARG A 18 -50.15 25.62 2.13
N ALA A 19 -49.26 24.62 2.24
CA ALA A 19 -48.41 24.27 3.39
C ALA A 19 -49.09 23.35 4.42
N LEU A 20 -48.44 22.22 4.72
CA LEU A 20 -48.85 21.08 5.58
C LEU A 20 -49.87 20.10 4.95
N MET A 21 -49.67 18.80 5.24
CA MET A 21 -50.40 17.61 4.74
C MET A 21 -50.32 17.43 3.19
N PHE A 22 -49.96 16.28 2.62
CA PHE A 22 -49.94 14.89 3.12
C PHE A 22 -48.60 14.17 2.89
N CYS A 23 -48.38 13.08 3.63
CA CYS A 23 -47.38 12.06 3.33
C CYS A 23 -48.09 10.79 2.82
N ALA A 24 -47.49 10.09 1.85
CA ALA A 24 -48.12 9.08 1.00
C ALA A 24 -49.30 9.64 0.14
N ILE A 25 -49.67 9.07 -1.00
CA ILE A 25 -49.35 7.77 -1.61
C ILE A 25 -49.04 8.00 -3.11
N PHE A 26 -47.95 7.43 -3.65
CA PHE A 26 -47.95 6.60 -4.87
C PHE A 26 -46.54 6.04 -5.18
N GLN A 27 -46.37 4.73 -4.99
CA GLN A 27 -45.36 3.97 -5.72
C GLN A 27 -45.99 3.50 -7.04
N THR A 28 -45.32 3.66 -8.18
CA THR A 28 -45.19 2.59 -9.20
C THR A 28 -44.20 2.97 -10.31
N GLN A 29 -43.52 1.94 -10.83
CA GLN A 29 -42.82 1.87 -12.12
C GLN A 29 -41.90 3.03 -12.54
N PHE A 30 -40.59 2.85 -12.28
CA PHE A 30 -39.72 2.43 -13.38
C PHE A 30 -38.59 1.51 -12.88
N GLN A 31 -38.47 0.33 -13.47
CA GLN A 31 -37.35 -0.61 -13.30
C GLN A 31 -37.14 -1.38 -14.62
N GLU A 32 -36.05 -2.15 -14.72
CA GLU A 32 -35.39 -2.66 -15.95
C GLU A 32 -34.48 -1.60 -16.63
N ARG A 33 -33.18 -1.86 -16.91
CA ARG A 33 -32.31 -3.05 -16.72
C ARG A 33 -30.87 -2.63 -16.36
N PHE A 34 -30.27 -3.28 -15.37
CA PHE A 34 -28.95 -3.95 -15.39
C PHE A 34 -28.69 -4.52 -13.98
N LEU A 35 -27.99 -5.66 -13.85
CA LEU A 35 -27.91 -6.43 -12.60
C LEU A 35 -26.58 -7.22 -12.52
N LEU A 36 -26.12 -7.48 -11.28
CA LEU A 36 -24.90 -8.22 -10.88
C LEU A 36 -23.59 -7.40 -11.01
N LEU A 37 -22.75 -7.20 -9.98
CA LEU A 37 -22.89 -7.48 -8.54
C LEU A 37 -22.56 -6.22 -7.71
N SER A 38 -23.31 -5.99 -6.63
CA SER A 38 -22.93 -5.14 -5.48
C SER A 38 -23.89 -5.42 -4.32
N LEU A 39 -23.37 -5.74 -3.13
CA LEU A 39 -24.19 -6.19 -1.99
C LEU A 39 -24.14 -5.19 -0.83
N HIS A 40 -25.18 -4.34 -0.77
CA HIS A 40 -25.69 -3.63 0.41
C HIS A 40 -24.70 -2.88 1.32
N ILE A 41 -24.58 -1.57 1.07
CA ILE A 41 -24.50 -0.57 2.13
C ILE A 41 -25.90 0.05 2.26
N ASN A 42 -26.50 0.05 3.46
CA ASN A 42 -27.83 0.61 3.70
C ASN A 42 -27.77 2.15 3.81
N PRO A 43 -28.48 2.93 2.95
CA PRO A 43 -28.34 4.38 2.91
C PRO A 43 -29.11 5.16 3.98
N GLU A 44 -30.01 4.51 4.75
CA GLU A 44 -30.95 5.21 5.63
C GLU A 44 -30.31 5.88 6.86
N THR A 45 -29.18 5.37 7.34
CA THR A 45 -28.48 5.91 8.53
C THR A 45 -27.97 7.33 8.33
N LEU A 46 -27.45 7.64 7.15
CA LEU A 46 -26.86 8.94 6.79
C LEU A 46 -27.90 10.07 6.70
N LEU A 47 -29.11 9.78 6.20
CA LEU A 47 -30.19 10.78 6.15
C LEU A 47 -30.74 11.10 7.55
N CYS A 48 -30.93 10.09 8.39
CA CYS A 48 -31.49 10.27 9.72
C CYS A 48 -30.58 11.11 10.63
N GLN A 49 -29.25 10.89 10.58
CA GLN A 49 -28.27 11.72 11.29
C GLN A 49 -28.31 13.20 10.83
N ARG A 50 -28.31 13.45 9.51
CA ARG A 50 -28.35 14.82 8.96
C ARG A 50 -29.62 15.59 9.36
N PHE A 51 -30.78 14.93 9.37
CA PHE A 51 -32.03 15.56 9.81
C PHE A 51 -32.00 15.97 11.29
N ARG A 52 -31.44 15.11 12.16
CA ARG A 52 -31.32 15.39 13.60
C ARG A 52 -30.34 16.53 13.90
N PHE A 53 -29.29 16.68 13.09
CA PHE A 53 -28.34 17.80 13.15
C PHE A 53 -29.03 19.15 12.86
N ILE A 54 -29.84 19.22 11.79
CA ILE A 54 -30.55 20.45 11.38
C ILE A 54 -31.59 20.86 12.44
N LEU A 55 -32.35 19.91 12.98
CA LEU A 55 -33.34 20.18 14.04
C LEU A 55 -32.70 20.73 15.31
N ASN A 56 -31.58 20.16 15.76
CA ASN A 56 -30.85 20.65 16.94
C ASN A 56 -30.24 22.05 16.70
N MET A 57 -29.70 22.32 15.51
CA MET A 57 -29.18 23.65 15.16
C MET A 57 -30.28 24.73 15.23
N ILE A 58 -31.48 24.44 14.70
CA ILE A 58 -32.63 25.35 14.77
C ILE A 58 -33.09 25.57 16.22
N ALA A 59 -33.03 24.54 17.07
CA ALA A 59 -33.38 24.66 18.49
C ALA A 59 -32.42 25.59 19.25
N VAL A 60 -31.10 25.43 19.06
CA VAL A 60 -30.08 26.29 19.68
C VAL A 60 -30.27 27.76 19.25
N ILE A 61 -30.45 28.01 17.96
CA ILE A 61 -30.65 29.37 17.41
C ILE A 61 -31.93 30.03 17.97
N LYS A 62 -33.02 29.27 18.17
CA LYS A 62 -34.26 29.80 18.76
C LYS A 62 -34.14 30.17 20.24
N MET A 63 -33.19 29.61 20.97
CA MET A 63 -33.12 29.70 22.43
C MET A 63 -32.22 30.84 22.94
N THR A 64 -31.44 31.46 22.06
CA THR A 64 -30.58 32.63 22.37
C THR A 64 -31.09 33.90 21.69
N ARG A 65 -31.39 34.96 22.46
CA ARG A 65 -31.56 36.31 21.88
C ARG A 65 -30.26 36.74 21.20
N ILE A 66 -30.40 37.24 19.97
CA ILE A 66 -29.29 37.66 19.09
C ILE A 66 -28.39 38.71 19.79
N ASP A 67 -28.99 39.60 20.57
CA ASP A 67 -28.32 40.66 21.36
C ASP A 67 -27.17 40.15 22.25
N ASN A 68 -27.20 38.89 22.69
CA ASN A 68 -26.20 38.33 23.61
C ASN A 68 -25.00 37.67 22.91
N LEU A 69 -25.01 37.44 21.58
CA LEU A 69 -23.86 36.84 20.88
C LEU A 69 -22.63 37.77 20.83
N LEU A 70 -22.83 39.09 20.96
CA LEU A 70 -21.77 40.10 20.89
C LEU A 70 -20.99 40.28 22.21
N ARG A 71 -21.31 39.52 23.27
CA ARG A 71 -20.55 39.54 24.53
C ARG A 71 -19.50 38.40 24.56
N PRO A 72 -18.28 38.63 25.09
CA PRO A 72 -17.22 37.62 25.09
C PRO A 72 -17.56 36.34 25.89
N ALA A 73 -18.48 36.43 26.85
CA ALA A 73 -19.03 35.26 27.55
C ALA A 73 -19.93 34.39 26.65
N GLY A 74 -20.73 35.01 25.77
CA GLY A 74 -21.60 34.29 24.81
C GLY A 74 -20.77 33.56 23.74
N ILE A 75 -19.73 34.21 23.23
CA ILE A 75 -18.79 33.60 22.27
C ILE A 75 -18.10 32.37 22.88
N LYS A 76 -17.66 32.44 24.15
CA LYS A 76 -17.10 31.27 24.86
C LYS A 76 -18.11 30.13 25.00
N LEU A 77 -19.36 30.44 25.36
CA LEU A 77 -20.42 29.43 25.52
C LEU A 77 -20.81 28.75 24.19
N PHE A 78 -20.79 29.50 23.09
CA PHE A 78 -21.02 28.96 21.75
C PHE A 78 -19.85 28.08 21.28
N LEU A 79 -18.60 28.50 21.54
CA LEU A 79 -17.41 27.70 21.21
C LEU A 79 -17.34 26.40 22.01
N THR A 80 -17.63 26.39 23.32
CA THR A 80 -17.66 25.14 24.10
C THR A 80 -18.81 24.23 23.66
N GLY A 81 -19.98 24.79 23.34
CA GLY A 81 -21.09 24.03 22.75
C GLY A 81 -20.73 23.40 21.40
N LEU A 82 -20.03 24.14 20.53
CA LEU A 82 -19.58 23.64 19.23
C LEU A 82 -18.50 22.54 19.37
N PHE A 83 -17.58 22.68 20.33
CA PHE A 83 -16.53 21.68 20.57
C PHE A 83 -17.12 20.35 21.08
N LEU A 84 -18.15 20.40 21.93
CA LEU A 84 -18.89 19.23 22.41
C LEU A 84 -19.74 18.54 21.33
N LEU A 85 -20.03 19.21 20.20
CA LEU A 85 -20.74 18.62 19.06
C LEU A 85 -19.82 17.90 18.06
N LEU A 86 -18.49 18.06 18.19
CA LEU A 86 -17.49 17.42 17.32
C LEU A 86 -16.95 16.09 17.89
N SER A 87 -17.17 15.80 19.18
CA SER A 87 -16.58 14.66 19.89
C SER A 87 -17.29 13.31 19.71
N TRP A 88 -18.25 13.19 18.77
CA TRP A 88 -19.00 11.94 18.53
C TRP A 88 -19.01 11.50 17.06
N GLN A 89 -17.87 10.94 16.61
CA GLN A 89 -17.75 10.12 15.40
C GLN A 89 -16.81 8.91 15.64
N THR A 90 -17.04 8.18 16.73
CA THR A 90 -16.32 6.93 17.03
C THR A 90 -17.01 5.75 16.34
N SER A 91 -16.60 5.44 15.11
CA SER A 91 -17.10 4.29 14.35
C SER A 91 -16.42 3.00 14.80
N ALA A 92 -17.12 2.16 15.57
CA ALA A 92 -16.75 0.76 15.73
C ALA A 92 -17.15 -0.01 14.46
N VAL A 93 -16.19 -0.61 13.76
CA VAL A 93 -16.41 -1.34 12.51
C VAL A 93 -16.39 -2.84 12.80
N TRP A 94 -17.54 -3.48 12.63
CA TRP A 94 -17.68 -4.94 12.72
C TRP A 94 -17.64 -5.55 11.32
N TYR A 95 -16.93 -6.67 11.18
CA TYR A 95 -16.83 -7.39 9.92
C TYR A 95 -17.81 -8.56 9.90
N GLU A 96 -18.60 -8.70 8.84
CA GLU A 96 -19.48 -9.84 8.60
C GLU A 96 -19.06 -10.56 7.30
N ALA A 97 -18.84 -11.87 7.38
CA ALA A 97 -18.32 -12.69 6.28
C ALA A 97 -19.09 -14.00 6.16
N ARG A 98 -19.07 -14.62 4.96
CA ARG A 98 -19.83 -15.84 4.65
C ARG A 98 -18.97 -16.91 4.00
N GLY A 99 -18.86 -18.05 4.66
CA GLY A 99 -18.23 -19.25 4.09
C GLY A 99 -19.25 -20.30 3.69
N GLN A 100 -18.89 -21.13 2.72
CA GLN A 100 -19.72 -22.21 2.21
C GLN A 100 -18.90 -23.49 2.00
N ALA A 101 -19.50 -24.64 2.27
CA ALA A 101 -18.87 -25.95 2.03
C ALA A 101 -19.87 -27.04 1.67
N LEU A 102 -19.46 -27.93 0.77
CA LEU A 102 -20.24 -29.08 0.31
C LEU A 102 -20.31 -30.18 1.37
N ILE A 103 -21.47 -30.82 1.50
CA ILE A 103 -21.74 -31.93 2.42
C ILE A 103 -21.28 -33.24 1.78
N GLN A 104 -19.99 -33.53 1.90
CA GLN A 104 -19.38 -34.73 1.34
C GLN A 104 -19.75 -35.97 2.17
N GLY A 105 -20.31 -37.00 1.53
CA GLY A 105 -20.65 -38.28 2.18
C GLY A 105 -21.73 -38.19 3.27
N GLY A 106 -22.46 -37.07 3.38
CA GLY A 106 -23.40 -36.82 4.48
C GLY A 106 -22.76 -36.23 5.74
N ASP A 107 -21.44 -36.01 5.78
CA ASP A 107 -20.76 -35.42 6.93
C ASP A 107 -21.05 -33.91 7.04
N LYS A 108 -22.05 -33.60 7.86
CA LYS A 108 -22.43 -32.23 8.21
C LYS A 108 -21.42 -31.55 9.11
N ILE A 109 -20.70 -32.27 9.97
CA ILE A 109 -19.78 -31.67 10.94
C ILE A 109 -18.54 -31.14 10.22
N ALA A 110 -17.94 -31.95 9.33
CA ALA A 110 -16.84 -31.50 8.49
C ALA A 110 -17.26 -30.42 7.49
N ALA A 111 -18.51 -30.42 7.02
CA ALA A 111 -19.04 -29.34 6.18
C ALA A 111 -19.18 -28.03 6.96
N LYS A 112 -19.79 -28.04 8.17
CA LYS A 112 -19.87 -26.85 9.03
C LYS A 112 -18.47 -26.30 9.35
N ALA A 113 -17.53 -27.18 9.72
CA ALA A 113 -16.15 -26.77 10.01
C ALA A 113 -15.50 -26.03 8.84
N LYS A 114 -15.53 -26.59 7.63
CA LYS A 114 -14.98 -25.95 6.42
C LYS A 114 -15.68 -24.64 6.06
N ALA A 115 -17.00 -24.55 6.25
CA ALA A 115 -17.74 -23.31 6.00
C ALA A 115 -17.40 -22.21 7.02
N THR A 116 -17.25 -22.56 8.31
CA THR A 116 -16.78 -21.63 9.34
C THR A 116 -15.34 -21.16 9.07
N GLU A 117 -14.45 -22.09 8.73
CA GLU A 117 -13.05 -21.80 8.37
C GLU A 117 -12.94 -20.79 7.22
N GLU A 118 -13.74 -20.97 6.17
CA GLU A 118 -13.80 -20.06 5.03
C GLU A 118 -14.41 -18.69 5.40
N ALA A 119 -15.43 -18.66 6.26
CA ALA A 119 -16.01 -17.40 6.73
C ALA A 119 -14.98 -16.57 7.51
N ILE A 120 -14.22 -17.22 8.42
CA ILE A 120 -13.15 -16.58 9.20
C ILE A 120 -12.02 -16.13 8.28
N ARG A 121 -11.58 -16.97 7.33
CA ARG A 121 -10.57 -16.62 6.32
C ARG A 121 -10.93 -15.34 5.56
N GLN A 122 -12.16 -15.24 5.06
CA GLN A 122 -12.62 -14.06 4.33
C GLN A 122 -12.68 -12.80 5.21
N ALA A 123 -13.12 -12.91 6.47
CA ALA A 123 -13.13 -11.79 7.40
C ALA A 123 -11.70 -11.28 7.68
N MET A 124 -10.75 -12.18 7.95
CA MET A 124 -9.34 -11.81 8.19
C MET A 124 -8.71 -11.13 6.97
N ILE A 125 -8.90 -11.67 5.76
CA ILE A 125 -8.39 -11.09 4.52
C ILE A 125 -8.97 -9.68 4.29
N PHE A 126 -10.27 -9.49 4.48
CA PHE A 126 -10.92 -8.19 4.28
C PHE A 126 -10.53 -7.15 5.35
N ALA A 127 -10.24 -7.60 6.58
CA ALA A 127 -9.73 -6.75 7.65
C ALA A 127 -8.22 -6.50 7.59
N GLY A 128 -7.49 -7.10 6.64
CA GLY A 128 -6.02 -6.99 6.53
C GLY A 128 -5.24 -7.74 7.62
N ALA A 129 -5.84 -8.74 8.25
CA ALA A 129 -5.32 -9.48 9.40
C ALA A 129 -4.75 -10.87 9.02
N SER A 130 -4.04 -11.51 9.95
CA SER A 130 -3.25 -12.73 9.73
C SER A 130 -4.11 -13.98 9.58
N VAL A 131 -4.07 -14.62 8.40
CA VAL A 131 -4.81 -15.86 8.12
C VAL A 131 -4.23 -17.10 8.83
N GLN A 132 -3.07 -16.97 9.48
CA GLN A 132 -2.37 -18.06 10.16
C GLN A 132 -3.17 -18.63 11.36
N SER A 133 -4.02 -17.82 12.00
CA SER A 133 -4.78 -18.23 13.20
C SER A 133 -6.16 -18.85 12.91
N VAL A 134 -6.59 -18.91 11.64
CA VAL A 134 -7.95 -19.32 11.23
C VAL A 134 -8.36 -20.68 11.78
N GLN A 135 -7.46 -21.68 11.78
CA GLN A 135 -7.79 -23.03 12.27
C GLN A 135 -8.12 -23.07 13.76
N MET A 136 -7.41 -22.30 14.58
CA MET A 136 -7.64 -22.23 16.03
C MET A 136 -8.96 -21.51 16.35
N LEU A 137 -9.24 -20.41 15.65
CA LEU A 137 -10.52 -19.68 15.74
C LEU A 137 -11.70 -20.56 15.31
N THR A 138 -11.53 -21.34 14.23
CA THR A 138 -12.53 -22.32 13.76
C THR A 138 -12.80 -23.39 14.81
N ASN A 139 -11.74 -24.00 15.38
CA ASN A 139 -11.89 -25.05 16.39
C ASN A 139 -12.54 -24.52 17.68
N GLY A 140 -12.36 -23.24 18.02
CA GLY A 140 -13.10 -22.57 19.09
C GLY A 140 -14.59 -22.44 18.78
N LEU A 141 -14.94 -21.85 17.62
CA LEU A 141 -16.33 -21.54 17.22
C LEU A 141 -17.20 -22.77 16.89
N LEU A 142 -16.61 -23.97 16.95
CA LEU A 142 -17.30 -25.26 16.87
C LEU A 142 -17.54 -25.91 18.24
N GLN A 143 -16.95 -25.36 19.31
CA GLN A 143 -17.09 -25.86 20.70
C GLN A 143 -17.92 -24.91 21.57
N GLU A 144 -17.83 -23.59 21.36
CA GLU A 144 -18.65 -22.59 22.03
C GLU A 144 -19.21 -21.58 21.00
N ASP A 145 -20.52 -21.33 21.01
CA ASP A 145 -21.18 -20.46 20.02
C ASP A 145 -20.78 -18.97 20.10
N ARG A 146 -20.03 -18.56 21.14
CA ARG A 146 -19.56 -17.18 21.34
C ARG A 146 -18.25 -17.12 22.14
N LEU A 147 -17.12 -16.85 21.46
CA LEU A 147 -15.81 -16.83 22.12
C LEU A 147 -15.31 -15.42 22.43
N GLN A 148 -15.12 -15.17 23.73
CA GLN A 148 -14.29 -14.08 24.24
C GLN A 148 -12.84 -14.57 24.43
N ILE A 149 -12.22 -15.04 23.35
CA ILE A 149 -10.82 -15.52 23.37
C ILE A 149 -10.00 -14.72 22.36
N SER A 150 -9.04 -13.93 22.87
CA SER A 150 -8.07 -13.15 22.11
C SER A 150 -6.97 -14.02 21.47
N ALA A 151 -7.38 -15.09 20.77
CA ALA A 151 -6.51 -16.21 20.39
C ALA A 151 -5.35 -15.85 19.44
N SER A 152 -5.47 -14.75 18.70
CA SER A 152 -4.42 -14.20 17.82
C SER A 152 -3.91 -12.82 18.25
N GLY A 153 -4.53 -12.19 19.25
CA GLY A 153 -4.36 -10.76 19.54
C GLY A 153 -4.97 -9.80 18.50
N GLU A 154 -5.34 -10.29 17.32
CA GLU A 154 -5.96 -9.50 16.23
C GLU A 154 -7.50 -9.57 16.23
N VAL A 155 -8.09 -10.55 16.92
CA VAL A 155 -9.55 -10.74 17.01
C VAL A 155 -9.97 -10.67 18.47
N ASN A 156 -10.90 -9.76 18.80
CA ASN A 156 -11.40 -9.54 20.16
C ASN A 156 -12.65 -10.37 20.47
N ASN A 157 -13.58 -10.44 19.53
CA ASN A 157 -14.84 -11.18 19.65
C ASN A 157 -15.19 -11.83 18.31
N LEU A 158 -15.65 -13.09 18.36
CA LEU A 158 -16.02 -13.88 17.20
C LEU A 158 -17.31 -14.64 17.49
N GLU A 159 -18.33 -14.41 16.66
CA GLU A 159 -19.69 -14.93 16.85
C GLU A 159 -20.22 -15.55 15.56
N LEU A 160 -20.86 -16.72 15.65
CA LEU A 160 -21.60 -17.32 14.54
C LEU A 160 -23.03 -16.77 14.56
N ILE A 161 -23.42 -16.01 13.53
CA ILE A 161 -24.70 -15.26 13.54
C ILE A 161 -25.80 -15.87 12.66
N ASP A 162 -25.46 -16.80 11.75
CA ASP A 162 -26.40 -17.46 10.85
C ASP A 162 -25.82 -18.78 10.30
N GLU A 163 -26.63 -19.83 10.27
CA GLU A 163 -26.29 -21.15 9.72
C GLU A 163 -27.43 -21.65 8.84
N LYS A 164 -27.19 -21.80 7.53
CA LYS A 164 -28.19 -22.22 6.55
C LYS A 164 -27.79 -23.54 5.88
N TRP A 165 -28.58 -24.57 6.17
CA TRP A 165 -28.47 -25.89 5.56
C TRP A 165 -29.24 -25.96 4.25
N HIS A 166 -28.56 -26.33 3.18
CA HIS A 166 -29.15 -26.73 1.91
C HIS A 166 -29.01 -28.26 1.74
N SER A 167 -29.47 -28.80 0.61
CA SER A 167 -29.36 -30.24 0.30
C SER A 167 -27.90 -30.71 0.27
N ASP A 168 -27.05 -29.96 -0.42
CA ASP A 168 -25.70 -30.38 -0.82
C ASP A 168 -24.57 -29.54 -0.20
N TYR A 169 -24.91 -28.44 0.49
CA TYR A 169 -23.96 -27.52 1.12
C TYR A 169 -24.54 -26.84 2.37
N VAL A 170 -23.66 -26.28 3.18
CA VAL A 170 -23.99 -25.38 4.29
C VAL A 170 -23.39 -23.99 4.03
N THR A 171 -24.11 -22.94 4.43
CA THR A 171 -23.62 -21.56 4.47
C THR A 171 -23.55 -21.10 5.92
N VAL A 172 -22.41 -20.56 6.33
CA VAL A 172 -22.20 -19.97 7.66
C VAL A 172 -21.93 -18.48 7.50
N THR A 173 -22.63 -17.62 8.25
CA THR A 173 -22.27 -16.20 8.42
C THR A 173 -21.70 -16.00 9.81
N ILE A 174 -20.55 -15.32 9.89
CA ILE A 174 -19.93 -14.88 11.15
C ILE A 174 -20.00 -13.37 11.30
N ARG A 175 -19.85 -12.90 12.54
CA ARG A 175 -19.46 -11.52 12.87
C ARG A 175 -18.16 -11.54 13.67
N ALA A 176 -17.24 -10.64 13.34
CA ALA A 176 -15.95 -10.53 14.01
C ALA A 176 -15.59 -9.06 14.31
N ASP A 177 -15.02 -8.84 15.50
CA ASP A 177 -14.33 -7.61 15.89
C ASP A 177 -12.84 -7.81 15.67
N ILE A 178 -12.32 -7.29 14.54
CA ILE A 178 -10.95 -7.53 14.07
C ILE A 178 -10.17 -6.22 14.09
N PHE A 179 -9.14 -6.19 14.91
CA PHE A 179 -8.11 -5.15 14.92
C PHE A 179 -6.83 -5.78 14.35
N PRO A 180 -6.52 -5.59 13.04
CA PRO A 180 -5.25 -6.05 12.51
C PRO A 180 -4.13 -5.41 13.33
N GLN A 181 -3.39 -6.22 14.08
CA GLN A 181 -2.15 -5.72 14.67
C GLN A 181 -1.19 -5.41 13.52
N THR A 182 -0.38 -4.36 13.66
CA THR A 182 0.80 -4.19 12.81
C THR A 182 1.66 -5.44 13.04
N ALA A 183 1.64 -6.37 12.09
CA ALA A 183 2.25 -7.67 12.25
C ALA A 183 3.71 -7.49 12.70
N SER A 184 4.08 -8.11 13.82
CA SER A 184 5.44 -8.09 14.34
C SER A 184 6.33 -8.95 13.46
N CYS A 185 6.62 -8.43 12.27
CA CYS A 185 7.37 -9.10 11.22
C CYS A 185 8.79 -9.37 11.73
N SER A 186 9.08 -10.62 12.08
CA SER A 186 10.43 -11.10 12.43
C SER A 186 11.47 -10.84 11.33
N ALA A 187 11.00 -10.66 10.09
CA ALA A 187 11.82 -10.20 8.98
C ALA A 187 12.31 -8.74 9.09
N ALA A 188 11.73 -7.90 9.96
CA ALA A 188 12.05 -6.47 10.09
C ALA A 188 13.51 -6.25 10.52
N ASP A 189 13.98 -6.99 11.53
CA ASP A 189 15.32 -6.89 12.14
C ASP A 189 16.51 -7.06 11.16
N PHE A 190 16.24 -7.55 9.94
CA PHE A 190 17.24 -7.78 8.91
C PHE A 190 17.25 -6.65 7.87
N GLN A 191 18.43 -6.07 7.62
CA GLN A 191 18.57 -4.95 6.67
C GLN A 191 18.50 -5.40 5.20
N LYS A 192 17.63 -4.75 4.42
CA LYS A 192 17.42 -4.96 2.99
C LYS A 192 18.38 -4.09 2.17
N THR A 193 18.89 -4.62 1.05
CA THR A 193 19.89 -3.93 0.23
C THR A 193 19.34 -3.59 -1.16
N LEU A 194 19.35 -2.30 -1.50
CA LEU A 194 18.98 -1.75 -2.80
C LEU A 194 20.23 -1.46 -3.64
N VAL A 195 20.11 -1.68 -4.95
CA VAL A 195 20.95 -1.06 -5.98
C VAL A 195 20.12 -0.08 -6.82
N THR A 196 20.74 1.02 -7.26
CA THR A 196 20.18 1.89 -8.30
C THR A 196 21.21 2.26 -9.36
N THR A 197 20.76 2.99 -10.38
CA THR A 197 21.56 3.56 -11.47
C THR A 197 21.55 5.09 -11.35
N TRP A 198 22.23 5.80 -12.26
CA TRP A 198 21.87 7.21 -12.48
C TRP A 198 20.42 7.31 -12.95
N PHE A 199 19.70 8.34 -12.50
CA PHE A 199 18.29 8.56 -12.87
C PHE A 199 18.27 9.29 -14.21
N PRO A 200 17.86 8.67 -15.34
CA PRO A 200 17.73 9.41 -16.58
C PRO A 200 16.72 10.55 -16.42
N ILE A 201 17.05 11.71 -17.00
CA ILE A 201 16.10 12.78 -17.25
C ILE A 201 15.45 12.46 -18.61
N GLU A 202 14.14 12.20 -18.64
CA GLU A 202 13.46 11.77 -19.87
C GLU A 202 13.50 12.87 -20.92
N HIS A 203 13.13 14.10 -20.53
CA HIS A 203 13.18 15.30 -21.36
C HIS A 203 14.42 16.17 -21.05
N ARG A 204 15.61 15.72 -21.45
CA ARG A 204 16.92 16.37 -21.18
C ARG A 204 16.94 17.90 -21.39
N ALA A 205 16.17 18.44 -22.33
CA ALA A 205 16.09 19.88 -22.59
C ALA A 205 15.53 20.70 -21.40
N GLN A 206 14.68 20.12 -20.54
CA GLN A 206 14.11 20.79 -19.38
C GLN A 206 15.16 21.14 -18.30
N ALA A 207 16.30 20.45 -18.30
CA ALA A 207 17.43 20.73 -17.42
C ALA A 207 18.33 21.88 -17.91
N GLN A 208 18.03 22.48 -19.07
CA GLN A 208 18.86 23.55 -19.65
C GLN A 208 18.86 24.84 -18.81
N ASP A 209 17.72 25.20 -18.21
CA ASP A 209 17.60 26.33 -17.26
C ASP A 209 18.33 25.96 -15.94
N GLY A 210 19.31 26.75 -15.53
CA GLY A 210 20.27 26.41 -14.47
C GLY A 210 21.35 25.37 -14.85
N GLN A 211 21.31 24.80 -16.06
CA GLN A 211 22.19 23.72 -16.54
C GLN A 211 22.24 22.45 -15.65
N ILE A 212 21.14 22.13 -14.97
CA ILE A 212 21.04 21.07 -13.94
C ILE A 212 21.08 19.62 -14.47
N HIS A 213 21.79 19.36 -15.58
CA HIS A 213 21.88 18.04 -16.21
C HIS A 213 22.48 16.96 -15.29
N ASP A 214 23.35 17.36 -14.36
CA ASP A 214 24.05 16.49 -13.42
C ASP A 214 23.15 16.03 -12.27
N LEU A 215 21.91 16.55 -12.17
CA LEU A 215 20.88 16.05 -11.26
C LEU A 215 20.58 14.56 -11.52
N SER A 216 20.83 14.08 -12.75
CA SER A 216 20.80 12.65 -13.13
C SER A 216 21.72 11.78 -12.26
N GLU A 217 22.87 12.31 -11.85
CA GLU A 217 23.82 11.66 -10.95
C GLU A 217 23.63 12.08 -9.49
N GLN A 218 23.38 13.37 -9.22
CA GLN A 218 23.30 13.87 -7.83
C GLN A 218 21.99 13.45 -7.12
N ALA A 219 20.89 13.24 -7.84
CA ALA A 219 19.64 12.75 -7.25
C ALA A 219 19.79 11.39 -6.52
N PRO A 220 20.29 10.31 -7.15
CA PRO A 220 20.51 9.03 -6.44
C PRO A 220 21.57 9.14 -5.34
N ARG A 221 22.56 10.04 -5.47
CA ARG A 221 23.56 10.30 -4.41
C ARG A 221 22.92 10.94 -3.17
N HIS A 222 22.04 11.91 -3.35
CA HIS A 222 21.28 12.55 -2.27
C HIS A 222 20.26 11.59 -1.65
N LEU A 223 19.56 10.78 -2.47
CA LEU A 223 18.66 9.74 -1.97
C LEU A 223 19.40 8.66 -1.16
N GLN A 224 20.63 8.29 -1.55
CA GLN A 224 21.47 7.39 -0.73
C GLN A 224 21.82 8.00 0.63
N GLN A 225 22.05 9.32 0.71
CA GLN A 225 22.26 9.99 1.99
C GLN A 225 20.99 9.98 2.85
N LEU A 226 19.81 10.15 2.24
CA LEU A 226 18.53 10.07 2.95
C LEU A 226 18.25 8.66 3.48
N PHE A 227 18.48 7.58 2.71
CA PHE A 227 18.42 6.21 3.23
C PHE A 227 19.32 6.04 4.46
N LYS A 228 20.61 6.43 4.35
CA LYS A 228 21.59 6.36 5.44
C LYS A 228 21.26 7.20 6.68
N ALA A 229 20.33 8.15 6.58
CA ALA A 229 19.98 9.09 7.64
C ALA A 229 18.56 8.90 8.21
N ARG A 230 17.74 8.03 7.59
CA ARG A 230 16.32 7.81 7.95
C ARG A 230 15.92 6.35 8.07
N SER A 231 16.60 5.44 7.37
CA SER A 231 16.27 4.03 7.35
C SER A 231 17.29 3.21 8.14
N GLU A 232 16.81 2.44 9.10
CA GLU A 232 17.57 1.37 9.73
C GLU A 232 17.35 0.04 8.98
N LEU A 233 16.18 -0.13 8.34
CA LEU A 233 15.71 -1.37 7.73
C LEU A 233 16.20 -1.56 6.28
N THR A 234 16.55 -0.48 5.56
CA THR A 234 16.91 -0.52 4.14
C THR A 234 18.14 0.35 3.84
N SER A 235 19.05 -0.18 3.03
CA SER A 235 20.27 0.52 2.61
C SER A 235 20.38 0.58 1.09
N LEU A 236 20.48 1.79 0.54
CA LEU A 236 20.87 2.01 -0.86
C LEU A 236 22.36 1.79 -1.04
N ALA A 237 22.76 0.52 -1.03
CA ALA A 237 24.14 0.08 -0.96
C ALA A 237 25.00 0.55 -2.14
N GLN A 238 24.46 0.51 -3.37
CA GLN A 238 25.22 0.82 -4.59
C GLN A 238 24.44 1.71 -5.57
N ILE A 239 25.16 2.67 -6.17
CA ILE A 239 24.73 3.45 -7.34
C ILE A 239 25.69 3.08 -8.48
N VAL A 240 25.17 2.51 -9.56
CA VAL A 240 25.98 2.09 -10.71
C VAL A 240 26.06 3.23 -11.74
N PRO A 241 27.26 3.59 -12.23
CA PRO A 241 27.49 4.85 -12.97
C PRO A 241 27.11 4.76 -14.46
N TYR A 242 25.83 4.52 -14.73
CA TYR A 242 25.20 4.66 -16.04
C TYR A 242 23.70 4.92 -15.85
N THR A 243 23.00 5.38 -16.89
CA THR A 243 21.53 5.53 -16.89
C THR A 243 20.84 4.35 -17.58
N VAL A 244 19.70 3.89 -17.04
CA VAL A 244 18.86 2.85 -17.66
C VAL A 244 17.44 3.39 -17.87
N ARG A 245 16.85 3.18 -19.05
CA ARG A 245 15.45 3.57 -19.34
C ARG A 245 14.48 2.51 -18.81
N TRP A 246 14.23 2.60 -17.51
CA TRP A 246 13.35 1.71 -16.75
C TRP A 246 11.88 1.75 -17.18
N ASN A 247 11.44 2.81 -17.86
CA ASN A 247 10.10 2.93 -18.44
C ASN A 247 9.79 1.92 -19.58
N ARG A 248 10.74 1.07 -19.96
CA ARG A 248 10.55 -0.02 -20.92
C ARG A 248 10.46 -1.36 -20.21
N ALA A 249 9.33 -2.05 -20.33
CA ALA A 249 9.09 -3.34 -19.67
C ALA A 249 10.16 -4.40 -19.99
N ASN A 250 10.67 -4.45 -21.24
CA ASN A 250 11.73 -5.37 -21.63
C ASN A 250 13.11 -5.06 -21.03
N VAL A 251 13.30 -3.87 -20.46
CA VAL A 251 14.49 -3.44 -19.71
C VAL A 251 14.27 -3.67 -18.22
N LEU A 252 13.08 -3.37 -17.69
CA LEU A 252 12.70 -3.67 -16.31
C LEU A 252 12.77 -5.18 -16.00
N ALA A 253 12.41 -6.03 -16.96
CA ALA A 253 12.58 -7.49 -16.88
C ALA A 253 14.05 -7.96 -16.75
N GLN A 254 15.03 -7.10 -17.00
CA GLN A 254 16.46 -7.37 -16.82
C GLN A 254 17.00 -6.84 -15.48
N ALA A 255 16.17 -6.19 -14.64
CA ALA A 255 16.60 -5.70 -13.33
C ALA A 255 17.24 -6.77 -12.41
N PRO A 256 16.81 -8.05 -12.41
CA PRO A 256 17.49 -9.11 -11.64
C PRO A 256 18.97 -9.29 -11.99
N ASP A 257 19.42 -8.88 -13.18
CA ASP A 257 20.83 -8.97 -13.59
C ASP A 257 21.68 -7.90 -12.91
N LEU A 258 21.15 -6.69 -12.78
CA LEU A 258 21.74 -5.60 -12.00
C LEU A 258 21.85 -5.97 -10.51
N ALA A 259 20.81 -6.61 -9.95
CA ALA A 259 20.83 -7.14 -8.58
C ALA A 259 21.90 -8.22 -8.39
N ARG A 260 22.03 -9.19 -9.32
CA ARG A 260 23.09 -10.22 -9.28
C ARG A 260 24.49 -9.62 -9.33
N GLN A 261 24.75 -8.70 -10.27
CA GLN A 261 26.05 -8.04 -10.40
C GLN A 261 26.41 -7.19 -9.17
N SER A 262 25.40 -6.59 -8.53
CA SER A 262 25.56 -5.65 -7.41
C SER A 262 25.35 -6.27 -6.03
N ARG A 263 25.21 -7.61 -5.94
CA ARG A 263 24.92 -8.38 -4.71
C ARG A 263 23.78 -7.79 -3.84
N SER A 264 22.80 -7.15 -4.48
CA SER A 264 21.72 -6.43 -3.80
C SER A 264 20.42 -7.23 -3.91
N GLN A 265 19.58 -7.16 -2.88
CA GLN A 265 18.30 -7.87 -2.83
C GLN A 265 17.24 -7.24 -3.74
N TYR A 266 17.24 -5.91 -3.87
CA TYR A 266 16.22 -5.14 -4.57
C TYR A 266 16.85 -4.14 -5.55
N ILE A 267 16.10 -3.76 -6.59
CA ILE A 267 16.47 -2.70 -7.52
C ILE A 267 15.53 -1.52 -7.31
N LEU A 268 16.10 -0.35 -7.08
CA LEU A 268 15.42 0.93 -7.17
C LEU A 268 15.57 1.46 -8.60
N ALA A 269 14.56 1.22 -9.42
CA ALA A 269 14.48 1.71 -10.79
C ALA A 269 13.74 3.06 -10.80
N ALA A 270 14.43 4.17 -11.13
CA ALA A 270 13.81 5.49 -11.13
C ALA A 270 14.17 6.33 -12.37
N THR A 271 13.30 7.26 -12.74
CA THR A 271 13.44 8.16 -13.92
C THR A 271 12.86 9.52 -13.58
N ILE A 272 13.61 10.59 -13.85
CA ILE A 272 13.14 11.96 -13.70
C ILE A 272 12.31 12.30 -14.94
N THR A 273 10.99 12.37 -14.76
CA THR A 273 10.01 12.51 -15.84
C THR A 273 9.67 13.95 -16.18
N ASP A 274 9.76 14.87 -15.22
CA ASP A 274 9.59 16.31 -15.48
C ASP A 274 10.55 17.18 -14.64
N LEU A 275 11.16 18.17 -15.30
CA LEU A 275 11.93 19.29 -14.74
C LEU A 275 11.47 20.64 -15.32
N SER A 276 10.28 20.69 -15.93
CA SER A 276 9.72 21.86 -16.59
C SER A 276 9.64 23.08 -15.68
N MET A 277 9.63 24.27 -16.28
CA MET A 277 9.56 25.54 -15.55
C MET A 277 8.51 26.45 -16.16
N LEU A 278 7.60 26.94 -15.32
CA LEU A 278 6.65 27.99 -15.62
C LEU A 278 7.24 29.32 -15.13
N ARG A 279 7.74 30.14 -16.05
CA ARG A 279 8.12 31.54 -15.79
C ARG A 279 6.92 32.45 -16.12
N PRO A 280 6.25 33.09 -15.14
CA PRO A 280 5.20 34.05 -15.43
C PRO A 280 5.71 35.22 -16.27
N ALA A 281 4.87 35.76 -17.16
CA ALA A 281 5.24 36.96 -17.91
C ALA A 281 5.28 38.18 -16.97
N HIS A 282 6.48 38.70 -16.69
CA HIS A 282 6.69 39.92 -15.92
C HIS A 282 5.92 41.10 -16.53
N SER A 283 5.20 41.85 -15.70
CA SER A 283 4.38 43.00 -16.11
C SER A 283 4.62 44.18 -15.18
N SER A 284 5.25 45.22 -15.71
CA SER A 284 5.55 46.47 -14.99
C SER A 284 4.30 47.24 -14.51
N LEU A 285 3.11 46.87 -14.99
CA LEU A 285 1.82 47.44 -14.58
C LEU A 285 1.10 46.63 -13.49
N ALA A 286 1.59 45.43 -13.15
CA ALA A 286 0.96 44.50 -12.22
C ALA A 286 1.88 44.15 -11.02
N PHE A 287 2.45 45.18 -10.38
CA PHE A 287 3.43 45.05 -9.29
C PHE A 287 2.99 44.22 -8.07
N TRP A 288 1.68 43.92 -7.95
CA TRP A 288 1.11 43.05 -6.91
C TRP A 288 1.08 41.56 -7.29
N LYS A 289 1.48 41.21 -8.52
CA LYS A 289 1.53 39.84 -9.03
C LYS A 289 2.98 39.39 -9.09
N SER A 290 3.30 38.35 -8.34
CA SER A 290 4.60 37.68 -8.40
C SER A 290 4.91 37.17 -9.82
N ASP A 291 6.16 37.33 -10.20
CA ASP A 291 6.81 36.79 -11.39
C ASP A 291 7.74 35.60 -11.06
N ASP A 292 7.58 35.01 -9.86
CA ASP A 292 8.35 33.86 -9.40
C ASP A 292 8.26 32.69 -10.39
N ALA A 293 9.42 32.20 -10.82
CA ALA A 293 9.51 31.02 -11.66
C ALA A 293 9.18 29.77 -10.84
N LEU A 294 8.15 29.02 -11.22
CA LEU A 294 7.84 27.72 -10.60
C LEU A 294 8.48 26.60 -11.42
N ARG A 295 9.22 25.71 -10.77
CA ARG A 295 9.83 24.54 -11.41
C ARG A 295 9.26 23.24 -10.85
N GLN A 296 8.93 22.33 -11.75
CA GLN A 296 8.49 20.98 -11.44
C GLN A 296 9.69 20.08 -11.08
N PHE A 297 9.41 19.04 -10.31
CA PHE A 297 10.24 17.85 -10.19
C PHE A 297 9.31 16.64 -10.10
N SER A 298 9.28 15.84 -11.17
CA SER A 298 8.54 14.56 -11.22
C SER A 298 9.50 13.39 -11.36
N LEU A 299 9.25 12.34 -10.58
CA LEU A 299 10.05 11.13 -10.49
C LEU A 299 9.13 9.91 -10.57
N ASP A 300 9.30 9.11 -11.62
CA ASP A 300 8.73 7.77 -11.68
C ASP A 300 9.68 6.81 -10.95
N VAL A 301 9.13 6.02 -10.02
CA VAL A 301 9.87 5.03 -9.24
C VAL A 301 9.23 3.65 -9.41
N SER A 302 10.05 2.62 -9.46
CA SER A 302 9.67 1.22 -9.38
C SER A 302 10.66 0.46 -8.50
N LEU A 303 10.12 -0.22 -7.48
CA LEU A 303 10.86 -1.12 -6.61
C LEU A 303 10.70 -2.54 -7.16
N VAL A 304 11.81 -3.20 -7.49
CA VAL A 304 11.82 -4.52 -8.14
C VAL A 304 12.56 -5.53 -7.26
N ASP A 305 11.96 -6.70 -7.07
CA ASP A 305 12.57 -7.86 -6.43
C ASP A 305 13.73 -8.40 -7.30
N GLY A 306 14.94 -8.37 -6.76
CA GLY A 306 16.16 -8.82 -7.42
C GLY A 306 16.28 -10.34 -7.53
N MET A 307 15.45 -11.14 -6.85
CA MET A 307 15.34 -12.59 -7.03
C MET A 307 14.67 -12.93 -8.36
N ASN A 308 13.46 -12.40 -8.59
CA ASN A 308 12.52 -12.87 -9.61
C ASN A 308 12.09 -11.82 -10.66
N GLY A 309 12.37 -10.53 -10.44
CA GLY A 309 11.97 -9.43 -11.33
C GLY A 309 10.55 -8.91 -11.11
N ALA A 310 9.86 -9.31 -10.03
CA ALA A 310 8.54 -8.80 -9.69
C ALA A 310 8.62 -7.33 -9.25
N VAL A 311 7.70 -6.50 -9.75
CA VAL A 311 7.55 -5.12 -9.31
C VAL A 311 6.72 -5.12 -8.03
N LEU A 312 7.33 -4.74 -6.91
CA LEU A 312 6.70 -4.69 -5.59
C LEU A 312 5.92 -3.38 -5.39
N MET A 313 6.43 -2.28 -5.95
CA MET A 313 5.81 -0.97 -5.93
C MET A 313 6.17 -0.22 -7.22
N GLN A 314 5.19 0.49 -7.79
CA GLN A 314 5.40 1.46 -8.86
C GLN A 314 4.58 2.71 -8.53
N LYS A 315 5.25 3.86 -8.44
CA LYS A 315 4.65 5.11 -7.96
C LYS A 315 5.30 6.30 -8.66
N ASN A 316 4.46 7.22 -9.15
CA ASN A 316 4.90 8.54 -9.58
C ASN A 316 4.87 9.48 -8.36
N TYR A 317 5.91 10.29 -8.23
CA TYR A 317 6.02 11.35 -7.24
C TYR A 317 6.20 12.67 -7.98
N ALA A 318 5.49 13.71 -7.57
CA ALA A 318 5.60 15.05 -8.16
C ALA A 318 5.64 16.12 -7.07
N THR A 319 6.42 17.17 -7.30
CA THR A 319 6.45 18.37 -6.46
C THR A 319 6.83 19.59 -7.30
N GLU A 320 6.44 20.78 -6.85
CA GLU A 320 6.82 22.05 -7.45
C GLU A 320 7.29 23.03 -6.38
N ALA A 321 8.16 23.97 -6.78
CA ALA A 321 8.66 25.02 -5.91
C ALA A 321 9.14 26.24 -6.70
N VAL A 322 9.32 27.36 -5.99
CA VAL A 322 9.97 28.56 -6.54
C VAL A 322 11.42 28.26 -6.87
N TRP A 323 11.83 28.68 -8.07
CA TRP A 323 13.18 28.61 -8.57
C TRP A 323 13.91 29.94 -8.29
N GLU A 324 14.50 30.01 -7.10
CA GLU A 324 15.17 31.21 -6.54
C GLU A 324 16.47 31.63 -7.26
N PHE A 325 16.77 31.06 -8.43
CA PHE A 325 18.01 31.25 -9.16
C PHE A 325 17.80 32.07 -10.43
N ASP A 326 18.74 33.00 -10.69
CA ASP A 326 18.75 33.83 -11.90
C ASP A 326 18.73 32.99 -13.19
N GLN A 327 18.03 33.48 -14.21
CA GLN A 327 17.79 32.77 -15.47
C GLN A 327 19.06 32.43 -16.25
N PHE A 328 20.15 33.18 -16.06
CA PHE A 328 21.43 32.97 -16.74
C PHE A 328 22.48 32.30 -15.86
N SER A 329 22.13 31.98 -14.60
CA SER A 329 23.03 31.28 -13.67
C SER A 329 23.24 29.81 -14.03
N GLN A 330 24.43 29.30 -13.70
CA GLN A 330 24.75 27.87 -13.75
C GLN A 330 24.74 27.34 -12.32
N ILE A 331 23.99 26.26 -12.07
CA ILE A 331 23.70 25.78 -10.73
C ILE A 331 24.36 24.42 -10.47
N ASP A 332 25.37 24.44 -9.60
CA ASP A 332 25.97 23.23 -9.05
C ASP A 332 24.96 22.52 -8.13
N VAL A 333 24.36 21.45 -8.65
CA VAL A 333 23.40 20.58 -7.94
C VAL A 333 24.05 19.61 -6.95
N SER A 334 25.37 19.57 -6.85
CA SER A 334 26.08 18.94 -5.73
C SER A 334 26.25 19.87 -4.53
N SER A 335 26.09 21.20 -4.73
CA SER A 335 26.33 22.19 -3.70
C SER A 335 25.28 22.19 -2.58
N TYR A 336 25.72 22.50 -1.35
CA TYR A 336 24.84 22.79 -0.22
C TYR A 336 23.84 23.93 -0.52
N ARG A 337 24.24 24.92 -1.34
CA ARG A 337 23.38 26.04 -1.74
C ARG A 337 22.16 25.55 -2.56
N PHE A 338 22.35 24.57 -3.46
CA PHE A 338 21.23 24.00 -4.20
C PHE A 338 20.24 23.31 -3.26
N TRP A 339 20.72 22.43 -2.38
CA TRP A 339 19.87 21.67 -1.46
C TRP A 339 19.21 22.51 -0.34
N GLN A 340 19.70 23.73 -0.09
CA GLN A 340 19.05 24.71 0.79
C GLN A 340 18.07 25.66 0.09
N SER A 341 17.98 25.66 -1.25
CA SER A 341 16.92 26.39 -1.96
C SER A 341 15.54 25.77 -1.69
N GLU A 342 14.46 26.52 -1.90
CA GLU A 342 13.09 26.00 -1.80
C GLU A 342 12.82 24.84 -2.76
N TYR A 343 13.42 24.86 -3.96
CA TYR A 343 13.43 23.72 -4.87
C TYR A 343 14.19 22.51 -4.30
N GLY A 344 15.40 22.70 -3.77
CA GLY A 344 16.17 21.64 -3.10
C GLY A 344 15.42 21.03 -1.92
N LYS A 345 14.78 21.85 -1.09
CA LYS A 345 13.92 21.42 0.03
C LYS A 345 12.66 20.68 -0.42
N ALA A 346 12.06 21.04 -1.57
CA ALA A 346 10.93 20.32 -2.15
C ALA A 346 11.34 18.93 -2.65
N VAL A 347 12.41 18.85 -3.44
CA VAL A 347 12.98 17.57 -3.91
C VAL A 347 13.40 16.69 -2.73
N ASN A 348 14.02 17.25 -1.69
CA ASN A 348 14.38 16.52 -0.48
C ASN A 348 13.16 15.95 0.27
N ARG A 349 12.04 16.69 0.35
CA ARG A 349 10.77 16.19 0.94
C ARG A 349 10.17 15.06 0.10
N LEU A 350 10.20 15.18 -1.23
CA LEU A 350 9.76 14.12 -2.14
C LEU A 350 10.62 12.85 -1.97
N PHE A 351 11.95 12.97 -1.96
CA PHE A 351 12.86 11.85 -1.71
C PHE A 351 12.72 11.24 -0.31
N THR A 352 12.31 12.04 0.68
CA THR A 352 11.99 11.54 2.04
C THR A 352 10.81 10.57 1.98
N GLY A 353 9.72 10.94 1.29
CA GLY A 353 8.59 10.05 1.03
C GLY A 353 8.99 8.79 0.24
N VAL A 354 9.90 8.91 -0.74
CA VAL A 354 10.42 7.75 -1.48
C VAL A 354 11.15 6.75 -0.56
N VAL A 355 11.87 7.21 0.48
CA VAL A 355 12.48 6.30 1.47
C VAL A 355 11.40 5.64 2.32
N GLU A 356 10.44 6.43 2.83
CA GLU A 356 9.36 5.97 3.70
C GLU A 356 8.45 4.92 3.00
N ASP A 357 8.00 5.18 1.76
CA ASP A 357 7.25 4.24 0.92
C ASP A 357 8.01 2.93 0.60
N ILE A 358 9.34 2.97 0.56
CA ILE A 358 10.17 1.78 0.29
C ILE A 358 10.40 0.97 1.56
N ASP A 359 10.61 1.63 2.71
CA ASP A 359 10.74 0.96 4.00
C ASP A 359 9.43 0.25 4.39
N ASP A 360 8.27 0.88 4.22
CA ASP A 360 6.97 0.24 4.44
C ASP A 360 6.81 -1.03 3.56
N MET A 361 7.19 -0.94 2.29
CA MET A 361 7.10 -2.07 1.34
C MET A 361 8.11 -3.20 1.61
N LEU A 362 9.27 -2.89 2.21
CA LEU A 362 10.34 -3.86 2.49
C LEU A 362 10.38 -4.37 3.94
N THR A 363 9.71 -3.73 4.89
CA THR A 363 9.75 -4.08 6.33
C THR A 363 9.47 -5.56 6.57
N CYS A 364 8.37 -6.08 6.01
CA CYS A 364 7.95 -7.47 6.17
C CYS A 364 8.49 -8.43 5.08
N GLN A 365 9.38 -7.96 4.20
CA GLN A 365 10.02 -8.85 3.20
C GLN A 365 11.15 -9.65 3.85
N PRO A 366 11.27 -10.96 3.58
CA PRO A 366 12.33 -11.79 4.13
C PRO A 366 13.71 -11.34 3.64
N ALA A 367 14.72 -11.39 4.49
CA ALA A 367 16.10 -11.21 4.04
C ALA A 367 16.52 -12.40 3.18
N THR A 368 16.89 -12.12 1.92
CA THR A 368 17.23 -13.13 0.91
C THR A 368 18.68 -13.01 0.46
N GLY A 369 19.31 -14.15 0.22
CA GLY A 369 20.66 -14.23 -0.33
C GLY A 369 20.73 -15.26 -1.45
N ARG A 370 21.66 -15.08 -2.39
CA ARG A 370 21.98 -16.08 -3.41
C ARG A 370 23.12 -16.97 -2.95
N VAL A 371 23.06 -18.25 -3.33
CA VAL A 371 24.21 -19.16 -3.30
C VAL A 371 25.23 -18.66 -4.32
N LEU A 372 26.38 -18.22 -3.80
CA LEU A 372 27.52 -17.72 -4.58
C LEU A 372 28.43 -18.87 -5.04
N ALA A 373 28.60 -19.90 -4.20
CA ALA A 373 29.43 -21.07 -4.47
C ALA A 373 28.95 -22.28 -3.65
N VAL A 374 29.23 -23.48 -4.16
CA VAL A 374 28.92 -24.78 -3.53
C VAL A 374 30.22 -25.58 -3.44
N ARG A 375 30.52 -26.18 -2.28
CA ARG A 375 31.73 -26.98 -2.01
C ARG A 375 31.39 -28.17 -1.13
N GLY A 376 30.91 -29.25 -1.74
CA GLY A 376 30.22 -30.31 -0.99
C GLY A 376 28.98 -29.72 -0.30
N ASP A 377 28.76 -30.10 0.95
CA ASP A 377 27.63 -29.61 1.77
C ASP A 377 27.86 -28.24 2.43
N VAL A 378 28.89 -27.51 1.99
CA VAL A 378 29.17 -26.11 2.37
C VAL A 378 28.74 -25.17 1.25
N LEU A 379 27.90 -24.18 1.55
CA LEU A 379 27.53 -23.10 0.63
C LEU A 379 28.14 -21.76 1.09
N GLN A 380 28.53 -20.93 0.12
CA GLN A 380 28.75 -19.50 0.35
C GLN A 380 27.51 -18.73 -0.09
N VAL A 381 26.98 -17.82 0.72
CA VAL A 381 25.76 -17.06 0.43
C VAL A 381 25.97 -15.54 0.48
N SER A 382 25.18 -14.78 -0.28
CA SER A 382 25.28 -13.32 -0.45
C SER A 382 24.53 -12.50 0.63
N ILE A 383 24.44 -13.03 1.85
CA ILE A 383 23.95 -12.32 3.04
C ILE A 383 24.89 -12.57 4.21
N GLY A 384 25.00 -11.62 5.13
CA GLY A 384 26.02 -11.59 6.18
C GLY A 384 25.65 -10.58 7.27
N ARG A 385 26.62 -10.16 8.09
CA ARG A 385 26.35 -9.31 9.27
C ARG A 385 25.73 -7.95 8.94
N SER A 386 26.03 -7.35 7.77
CA SER A 386 25.36 -6.11 7.34
C SER A 386 23.88 -6.29 6.97
N HIS A 387 23.43 -7.54 6.87
CA HIS A 387 22.05 -7.94 6.58
C HIS A 387 21.37 -8.53 7.83
N GLY A 388 21.97 -8.39 9.02
CA GLY A 388 21.47 -8.93 10.29
C GLY A 388 21.86 -10.40 10.59
N ILE A 389 22.54 -11.09 9.67
CA ILE A 389 22.82 -12.54 9.79
C ILE A 389 23.99 -12.82 10.77
N GLN A 390 23.78 -13.76 11.69
CA GLN A 390 24.71 -14.14 12.75
C GLN A 390 25.09 -15.64 12.69
N PRO A 391 26.28 -16.04 13.18
CA PRO A 391 26.61 -17.45 13.36
C PRO A 391 25.59 -18.16 14.26
N GLY A 392 25.10 -19.32 13.82
CA GLY A 392 24.02 -20.06 14.47
C GLY A 392 22.63 -19.84 13.86
N ASP A 393 22.40 -18.79 13.05
CA ASP A 393 21.13 -18.60 12.34
C ASP A 393 20.79 -19.79 11.44
N GLU A 394 19.50 -20.12 11.33
CA GLU A 394 18.99 -21.08 10.36
C GLU A 394 18.28 -20.40 9.19
N LEU A 395 18.72 -20.74 7.98
CA LEU A 395 18.18 -20.26 6.72
C LEU A 395 17.41 -21.35 6.00
N THR A 396 16.33 -20.96 5.34
CA THR A 396 15.55 -21.83 4.45
C THR A 396 16.15 -21.76 3.04
N VAL A 397 16.48 -22.91 2.45
CA VAL A 397 17.04 -22.99 1.08
C VAL A 397 15.91 -23.14 0.05
N TYR A 398 16.04 -22.45 -1.09
CA TYR A 398 15.13 -22.52 -2.22
C TYR A 398 15.90 -22.82 -3.51
N LYS A 399 15.51 -23.89 -4.19
CA LYS A 399 16.08 -24.26 -5.49
C LYS A 399 15.35 -23.57 -6.63
N THR A 400 16.08 -22.89 -7.49
CA THR A 400 15.58 -22.24 -8.70
C THR A 400 15.52 -23.24 -9.86
N SER A 401 14.39 -23.29 -10.55
CA SER A 401 14.20 -24.09 -11.77
C SER A 401 13.54 -23.24 -12.86
N GLN A 402 14.08 -23.28 -14.07
CA GLN A 402 13.39 -22.73 -15.23
C GLN A 402 12.32 -23.71 -15.71
N VAL A 403 11.08 -23.23 -15.80
CA VAL A 403 9.93 -23.95 -16.35
C VAL A 403 9.46 -23.23 -17.60
N ARG A 404 8.99 -23.98 -18.59
CA ARG A 404 8.49 -23.43 -19.86
C ARG A 404 6.99 -23.66 -20.00
N ASP A 405 6.25 -22.65 -20.39
CA ASP A 405 4.83 -22.80 -20.72
C ASP A 405 4.63 -23.44 -22.12
N PRO A 406 3.41 -23.87 -22.47
CA PRO A 406 3.10 -24.39 -23.81
C PRO A 406 3.34 -23.39 -24.95
N GLN A 407 3.46 -22.10 -24.66
CA GLN A 407 3.73 -21.01 -25.60
C GLN A 407 5.23 -20.77 -25.82
N GLY A 408 6.10 -21.43 -25.05
CA GLY A 408 7.55 -21.33 -25.14
C GLY A 408 8.19 -20.23 -24.29
N MET A 409 7.41 -19.52 -23.47
CA MET A 409 7.90 -18.55 -22.49
C MET A 409 8.53 -19.28 -21.30
N THR A 410 9.63 -18.73 -20.76
CA THR A 410 10.37 -19.33 -19.65
C THR A 410 10.15 -18.53 -18.37
N PHE A 411 9.78 -19.22 -17.29
CA PHE A 411 9.52 -18.67 -15.97
C PHE A 411 10.48 -19.27 -14.93
N LEU A 412 10.77 -18.52 -13.87
CA LEU A 412 11.53 -19.02 -12.72
C LEU A 412 10.57 -19.53 -11.65
N GLN A 413 10.64 -20.82 -11.36
CA GLN A 413 9.96 -21.45 -10.22
C GLN A 413 10.95 -21.66 -9.08
N TYR A 414 10.53 -21.33 -7.86
CA TYR A 414 11.31 -21.47 -6.64
C TYR A 414 10.74 -22.60 -5.80
N ASN A 415 11.50 -23.68 -5.64
CA ASN A 415 11.07 -24.87 -4.92
C ASN A 415 11.73 -24.88 -3.54
N LEU A 416 10.93 -25.01 -2.49
CA LEU A 416 11.42 -25.17 -1.12
C LEU A 416 12.29 -26.44 -1.03
N TYR A 417 13.53 -26.30 -0.57
CA TYR A 417 14.40 -27.43 -0.28
C TYR A 417 14.07 -27.98 1.12
N PRO A 418 14.06 -29.31 1.33
CA PRO A 418 13.65 -29.90 2.61
C PRO A 418 14.66 -29.71 3.74
N VAL A 419 15.94 -29.47 3.41
CA VAL A 419 17.03 -29.28 4.37
C VAL A 419 17.28 -27.78 4.57
N LYS A 420 17.24 -27.32 5.82
CA LYS A 420 17.73 -25.98 6.20
C LYS A 420 19.26 -25.96 6.27
N VAL A 421 19.85 -24.77 6.18
CA VAL A 421 21.29 -24.56 6.42
C VAL A 421 21.51 -23.64 7.63
N ARG A 422 22.53 -23.94 8.42
CA ARG A 422 22.94 -23.17 9.60
C ARG A 422 24.17 -22.34 9.25
N VAL A 423 24.22 -21.09 9.72
CA VAL A 423 25.36 -20.19 9.49
C VAL A 423 26.53 -20.60 10.37
N THR A 424 27.63 -21.03 9.77
CA THR A 424 28.86 -21.41 10.50
C THR A 424 29.84 -20.24 10.61
N SER A 425 29.83 -19.29 9.67
CA SER A 425 30.51 -18.00 9.83
C SER A 425 29.86 -16.89 8.98
N ALA A 426 29.96 -15.65 9.44
CA ALA A 426 29.38 -14.49 8.75
C ALA A 426 30.42 -13.35 8.61
N SER A 427 30.70 -12.98 7.36
CA SER A 427 31.48 -11.80 6.99
C SER A 427 30.58 -10.55 7.00
N VAL A 428 30.93 -9.48 6.30
CA VAL A 428 30.08 -8.28 6.23
C VAL A 428 28.92 -8.53 5.25
N ASP A 429 29.23 -8.78 3.98
CA ASP A 429 28.27 -8.92 2.88
C ASP A 429 27.80 -10.36 2.61
N SER A 430 28.43 -11.34 3.25
CA SER A 430 28.34 -12.77 2.88
C SER A 430 28.57 -13.70 4.08
N ALA A 431 28.15 -14.96 3.95
CA ALA A 431 28.24 -15.97 5.00
C ALA A 431 28.55 -17.35 4.42
N THR A 432 29.10 -18.22 5.28
CA THR A 432 29.31 -19.64 5.04
C THR A 432 28.26 -20.42 5.80
N VAL A 433 27.59 -21.36 5.14
CA VAL A 433 26.46 -22.11 5.70
C VAL A 433 26.57 -23.59 5.36
N GLU A 434 26.16 -24.44 6.29
CA GLU A 434 26.25 -25.90 6.22
C GLU A 434 24.89 -26.53 6.55
N ALA A 435 24.64 -27.76 6.11
CA ALA A 435 23.36 -28.43 6.36
C ALA A 435 23.07 -28.59 7.87
N VAL A 436 21.82 -28.33 8.26
CA VAL A 436 21.31 -28.70 9.58
C VAL A 436 21.34 -30.24 9.73
N ASP A 437 21.75 -30.69 10.91
CA ASP A 437 21.75 -32.08 11.39
C ASP A 437 22.44 -33.10 10.46
N GLY A 438 23.43 -32.66 9.67
CA GLY A 438 24.19 -33.52 8.77
C GLY A 438 23.43 -33.93 7.49
N GLY A 439 22.39 -33.18 7.12
CA GLY A 439 21.71 -33.35 5.83
C GLY A 439 22.64 -33.15 4.63
N ILE A 440 22.23 -33.64 3.46
CA ILE A 440 23.02 -33.54 2.21
C ILE A 440 22.43 -32.44 1.33
N LEU A 441 23.24 -31.51 0.85
CA LEU A 441 22.83 -30.39 -0.02
C LEU A 441 22.90 -30.77 -1.52
N ALA A 442 22.43 -31.98 -1.82
CA ALA A 442 22.47 -32.55 -3.16
C ALA A 442 21.71 -31.70 -4.18
N ASN A 443 22.38 -31.37 -5.29
CA ASN A 443 21.86 -30.61 -6.42
C ASN A 443 21.46 -29.16 -6.12
N ILE A 444 21.99 -28.54 -5.06
CA ILE A 444 22.03 -27.08 -4.93
C ILE A 444 23.06 -26.50 -5.92
N GLN A 445 22.78 -25.32 -6.48
CA GLN A 445 23.58 -24.67 -7.53
C GLN A 445 23.81 -23.17 -7.23
N PRO A 446 24.87 -22.55 -7.78
CA PRO A 446 25.01 -21.10 -7.75
C PRO A 446 23.80 -20.40 -8.38
N ASN A 447 23.29 -19.35 -7.72
CA ASN A 447 22.00 -18.69 -7.98
C ASN A 447 20.73 -19.42 -7.52
N ASP A 448 20.83 -20.53 -6.79
CA ASP A 448 19.79 -20.90 -5.80
C ASP A 448 19.78 -19.86 -4.67
N PHE A 449 18.76 -19.90 -3.81
CA PHE A 449 18.52 -18.87 -2.79
C PHE A 449 18.49 -19.43 -1.37
N VAL A 450 18.80 -18.56 -0.42
CA VAL A 450 18.53 -18.73 1.01
C VAL A 450 17.67 -17.58 1.51
N ALA A 451 16.81 -17.83 2.49
CA ALA A 451 16.02 -16.80 3.14
C ALA A 451 16.00 -16.96 4.67
N ARG A 452 16.08 -15.84 5.38
CA ARG A 452 15.71 -15.71 6.80
C ARG A 452 14.30 -15.09 6.88
N ARG A 453 13.50 -15.59 7.82
CA ARG A 453 12.13 -15.17 8.13
C ARG A 453 12.02 -15.10 9.65
#